data_AF-A0A6M3L3B8-F1
#
_entry.id   AF-A0A6M3L3B8-F1
#
_cell.length_a   1.000
_cell.length_b   1.000
_cell.length_c   1.000
_cell.angle_alpha   90.00
_cell.angle_beta   90.00
_cell.angle_gamma   90.00
#
_symmetry.space_group_name_H-M   'P 1'
#
loop_
_entity.id
_entity.type
_entity.pdbx_description
1 polymer ?
#
loop_
_entity_poly.entity_id
_entity_poly.type
_entity_poly.pdbx_seq_one_letter_code
_entity_poly.pdbx_strand_id
1 'polypeptide(L)' 'MMLTAKEREATFLSDLTALLAKHYAVLEVTDDGESYGMQCGMCEITMGSEWDDDDNQVSEFTCFRLPNYMDGTDG' A
#
# COMPACT_ATOMS: atom_id res chain seq x y z
N MET A 1 14.85 8.62 -22.56
CA MET A 1 13.65 8.21 -23.29
C MET A 1 12.46 8.45 -22.41
N MET A 2 11.36 8.98 -22.95
CA MET A 2 10.12 9.16 -22.20
C MET A 2 9.44 7.80 -22.08
N LEU A 3 9.27 7.28 -20.87
CA LEU A 3 8.54 6.05 -20.64
C LEU A 3 7.07 6.26 -21.02
N THR A 4 6.47 5.27 -21.67
CA THR A 4 5.03 5.22 -21.91
C THR A 4 4.29 5.12 -20.57
N ALA A 5 3.00 5.47 -20.54
CA ALA A 5 2.20 5.38 -19.31
C ALA A 5 2.25 3.98 -18.67
N LYS A 6 2.18 2.93 -19.51
CA LYS A 6 2.27 1.53 -19.07
C LYS A 6 3.63 1.18 -18.47
N GLU A 7 4.71 1.67 -19.06
CA GLU A 7 6.06 1.41 -18.54
C GLU A 7 6.28 2.12 -17.20
N ARG A 8 5.76 3.36 -17.03
CA ARG A 8 5.82 4.05 -15.73
C ARG A 8 5.02 3.32 -14.66
N GLU A 9 3.83 2.83 -15.00
CA GLU A 9 3.00 2.05 -14.09
C GLU A 9 3.69 0.76 -13.66
N ALA A 10 4.28 0.02 -14.62
CA ALA A 10 5.04 -1.19 -14.33
C ALA A 10 6.25 -0.93 -13.41
N THR A 11 7.01 0.14 -13.66
CA THR A 11 8.12 0.54 -12.78
C THR A 11 7.62 0.91 -11.39
N PHE A 12 6.56 1.70 -11.29
CA PHE A 12 5.98 2.09 -10.01
C PHE A 12 5.50 0.88 -9.19
N LEU A 13 4.77 -0.05 -9.81
CA LEU A 13 4.29 -1.26 -9.13
C LEU A 13 5.46 -2.15 -8.67
N SER A 14 6.53 -2.25 -9.47
CA SER A 14 7.74 -2.98 -9.08
C SER A 14 8.42 -2.34 -7.86
N ASP A 15 8.62 -1.03 -7.88
CA ASP A 15 9.27 -0.30 -6.78
C ASP A 15 8.43 -0.36 -5.50
N LEU A 16 7.10 -0.22 -5.62
CA LEU A 16 6.17 -0.35 -4.51
C LEU A 16 6.20 -1.76 -3.91
N THR A 17 6.20 -2.80 -4.74
CA THR A 17 6.27 -4.19 -4.28
C THR A 17 7.57 -4.45 -3.52
N ALA A 18 8.69 -3.94 -4.01
CA ALA A 18 9.99 -4.06 -3.35
C ALA A 18 10.02 -3.34 -1.98
N LEU A 19 9.41 -2.15 -1.91
CA LEU A 19 9.30 -1.40 -0.67
C LEU A 19 8.43 -2.11 0.36
N LEU A 20 7.26 -2.62 -0.06
CA LEU A 20 6.35 -3.37 0.80
C LEU A 20 7.02 -4.64 1.35
N ALA A 21 7.68 -5.41 0.49
CA ALA A 21 8.41 -6.61 0.89
C ALA A 21 9.53 -6.31 1.91
N LYS A 22 10.27 -5.21 1.72
CA LYS A 22 11.33 -4.78 2.65
C LYS A 22 10.80 -4.51 4.07
N HIS A 23 9.56 -4.08 4.19
CA HIS A 23 8.94 -3.69 5.46
C HIS A 23 7.92 -4.72 5.97
N TYR A 24 7.88 -5.93 5.41
CA TYR A 24 6.88 -6.95 5.74
C TYR A 24 5.44 -6.40 5.69
N ALA A 25 5.23 -5.48 4.75
CA ALA A 25 4.00 -4.76 4.57
C ALA A 25 3.15 -5.40 3.47
N VAL A 26 1.84 -5.46 3.68
CA VAL A 26 0.87 -5.88 2.66
C VAL A 26 0.02 -4.68 2.26
N LEU A 27 -0.16 -4.52 0.95
CA LEU A 27 -1.11 -3.58 0.36
C LEU A 27 -2.33 -4.33 -0.16
N GLU A 28 -3.49 -4.04 0.41
CA GLU A 28 -4.78 -4.48 -0.12
C GLU A 28 -5.45 -3.33 -0.88
N VAL A 29 -5.93 -3.60 -2.10
CA VAL A 29 -6.73 -2.66 -2.89
C VAL A 29 -8.14 -3.23 -2.95
N THR A 30 -9.09 -2.56 -2.29
CA THR A 30 -10.48 -3.04 -2.15
C THR A 30 -11.41 -2.59 -3.29
N ASP A 31 -10.85 -2.02 -4.37
CA ASP A 31 -11.61 -1.59 -5.54
C ASP A 31 -11.81 -2.78 -6.50
N ASP A 32 -13.07 -3.20 -6.67
CA ASP A 32 -13.46 -4.30 -7.56
C ASP A 32 -13.74 -3.83 -9.00
N GLY A 33 -13.63 -2.53 -9.27
CA GLY A 33 -13.87 -1.94 -10.60
C GLY A 33 -15.35 -1.88 -11.00
N GLU A 34 -16.26 -2.20 -10.07
CA GLU A 34 -17.70 -2.14 -10.32
C GLU A 34 -18.22 -0.70 -10.20
N SER A 35 -19.21 -0.37 -11.03
CA SER A 35 -19.75 0.99 -11.14
C SER A 35 -20.67 1.40 -9.99
N TYR A 36 -20.83 0.54 -8.98
CA TYR A 36 -21.72 0.76 -7.83
C TYR A 36 -21.02 0.36 -6.52
N GLY A 37 -20.54 1.35 -5.76
CA GLY A 37 -19.85 1.15 -4.49
C GLY A 37 -19.18 2.45 -4.06
N MET A 38 -18.81 2.59 -2.78
CA MET A 38 -18.07 3.74 -2.28
C MET A 38 -16.64 3.67 -2.86
N GLN A 39 -16.45 4.21 -4.06
CA GLN A 39 -15.19 4.22 -4.82
C GLN A 39 -14.17 5.14 -4.14
N CYS A 40 -13.61 4.67 -3.05
CA CYS A 40 -12.36 5.15 -2.52
C CYS A 40 -11.49 3.92 -2.40
N GLY A 41 -10.60 3.71 -3.37
CA GLY A 41 -9.57 2.68 -3.28
C GLY A 41 -8.77 2.93 -2.01
N MET A 42 -9.08 2.19 -0.95
CA MET A 42 -8.38 2.31 0.32
C MET A 42 -7.10 1.51 0.20
N CYS A 43 -5.98 2.17 0.46
CA CYS A 43 -4.67 1.55 0.57
C CYS A 43 -4.39 1.39 2.08
N GLU A 44 -4.56 0.16 2.58
CA GLU A 44 -4.19 -0.20 3.94
C GLU A 44 -2.85 -0.92 3.91
N ILE A 45 -1.91 -0.42 4.71
CA ILE A 45 -0.58 -1.00 4.90
C ILE A 45 -0.61 -1.73 6.24
N THR A 46 -0.45 -3.04 6.19
CA THR A 46 -0.40 -3.90 7.39
C THR A 46 1.01 -4.43 7.59
N MET A 47 1.61 -4.16 8.76
CA MET A 47 2.89 -4.70 9.20
C MET A 47 2.65 -5.66 10.37
N GLY A 48 3.09 -6.92 10.22
CA GLY A 48 2.96 -7.94 11.25
C GLY A 48 3.88 -7.69 12.45
N SER A 49 3.55 -8.29 13.60
CA SER A 49 4.48 -8.36 14.72
C SER A 49 5.67 -9.26 14.37
N GLU A 50 6.86 -8.87 14.83
CA GLU A 50 8.07 -9.67 14.71
C GLU A 50 8.51 -10.16 16.09
N TRP A 51 8.99 -11.40 16.13
CA TRP A 51 9.46 -12.11 17.33
C TRP A 51 10.87 -12.63 17.07
N ASP A 52 11.74 -12.57 18.07
CA ASP A 52 13.07 -13.18 18.01
C ASP A 52 13.04 -14.67 18.40
N ASP A 53 14.19 -15.34 18.28
CA ASP A 53 14.34 -16.77 18.60
C ASP A 53 14.11 -17.09 20.10
N ASP A 54 14.13 -16.07 20.96
CA ASP A 54 13.90 -16.16 22.41
C ASP A 54 12.44 -15.82 22.80
N ASP A 55 11.53 -15.76 21.81
CA ASP A 55 10.10 -15.46 21.97
C ASP A 55 9.83 -14.05 22.56
N ASN A 56 10.78 -13.12 22.39
CA ASN A 56 10.57 -11.72 22.72
C ASN A 56 10.03 -10.97 21.49
N GLN A 57 9.00 -10.14 21.72
CA GLN A 57 8.48 -9.29 20.67
C GLN A 57 9.47 -8.15 20.37
N VAL A 58 9.93 -8.06 19.13
CA VAL A 58 10.88 -7.03 18.68
C VAL A 58 10.21 -5.93 17.85
N SER A 59 9.00 -6.18 17.34
CA SER A 59 8.20 -5.19 16.63
C SER A 59 6.70 -5.38 16.89
N GLU A 60 5.97 -4.29 17.07
CA GLU A 60 4.52 -4.28 17.27
C GLU A 60 3.75 -4.29 15.95
N PHE A 61 2.67 -5.08 15.91
CA PHE A 61 1.69 -4.99 14.84
C PHE A 61 1.25 -3.54 14.63
N THR A 62 1.33 -3.08 13.39
CA THR A 62 0.92 -1.73 13.03
C THR A 62 0.15 -1.75 11.72
N CYS A 63 -0.99 -1.06 11.69
CA CYS A 63 -1.71 -0.79 10.47
C CYS A 63 -1.92 0.73 10.30
N PHE A 64 -1.79 1.20 9.08
CA PHE A 64 -2.12 2.57 8.73
C PHE A 64 -2.65 2.67 7.32
N ARG A 65 -3.53 3.65 7.12
CA ARG A 65 -4.21 3.89 5.85
C ARG A 65 -3.54 5.07 5.18
N LEU A 66 -3.22 4.94 3.88
CA LEU A 66 -2.82 6.11 3.12
C LEU A 66 -4.04 7.02 2.95
N PRO A 67 -3.88 8.35 3.16
CA PRO A 67 -4.97 9.28 2.95
C PRO A 67 -5.45 9.15 1.50
N ASN A 68 -6.77 9.03 1.31
CA ASN A 68 -7.37 9.13 -0.01
C ASN A 68 -6.96 10.49 -0.59
N TYR A 69 -6.27 10.48 -1.74
CA TYR A 69 -6.04 11.67 -2.56
C TYR A 69 -7.34 12.12 -3.27
N MET A 70 -8.44 12.16 -2.52
CA MET A 70 -9.72 12.76 -2.90
C MET A 70 -9.92 14.09 -2.16
N ASP A 71 -8.85 14.85 -1.90
CA ASP A 71 -8.97 16.26 -1.55
C ASP A 71 -8.25 17.10 -2.60
N GLY A 72 -8.93 17.18 -3.75
CA GLY A 72 -8.79 18.27 -4.69
C GLY A 72 -9.80 19.37 -4.38
N THR A 73 -9.90 19.82 -3.13
CA THR A 73 -10.45 21.15 -2.85
C THR A 73 -9.34 22.10 -2.44
N ASP A 74 -8.87 22.87 -3.43
CA ASP A 74 -8.45 24.25 -3.20
C ASP A 74 -9.55 24.96 -2.37
N GLY A 75 -9.17 25.56 -1.25
CA GLY A 75 -10.04 26.36 -0.38
C GLY A 75 -9.30 26.94 0.82
#